data_AF-A0A812U0Z5-F1
#
_entry.id   AF-A0A812U0Z5-F1
#
_cell.length_a   1.000
_cell.length_b   1.000
_cell.length_c   1.000
_cell.angle_alpha   90.00
_cell.angle_beta   90.00
_cell.angle_gamma   90.00
#
_symmetry.space_group_name_H-M   'P 1'
#
loop_
_entity.id
_entity.type
_entity.pdbx_description
1 polymer ?
#
loop_
_entity_poly.entity_id
_entity_poly.type
_entity_poly.pdbx_seq_one_letter_code
_entity_poly.pdbx_strand_id
1 'polypeptide(L)'
;DRRFWKAQDDQSHVINVDQAENLLDDSIYAALLEVACSGTLDMLFGGPPRRTFTVLRHFALDVSGGGPRPLRARHGPERFALEGLTDWELRRVKGDCILIFRMIFLQLLAEVEARRRRKMSPTFLMEHPGDPEEYMGDGDTDYPSIWAWPEVEFLMNVLGLKKWEFDQGPLGHPRRKPTCILSNREPPDGLQGLRGRSIVPKEEIAEHVGGFRWATWAAWAPGLKNIIREVLHESLDRGKAYAMIRRLDRGFLDHLRRDHVPYRRDCRACLAGYFRGHQHRRVAVPDGWTLSVDCVGPIKNGLSEFGPQVKYALIG
;
A
#
# COMPACT_ATOMS: atom_id res chain seq x y z
N ASP A 1 -1.63 2.52 -9.45
CA ASP A 1 -0.79 1.46 -8.83
C ASP A 1 -1.39 0.07 -8.86
N ARG A 2 -2.67 -0.14 -8.53
CA ARG A 2 -3.33 -1.47 -8.59
C ARG A 2 -3.00 -2.30 -9.84
N ARG A 3 -3.05 -1.72 -11.04
CA ARG A 3 -2.75 -2.44 -12.30
C ARG A 3 -1.31 -2.96 -12.35
N PHE A 4 -0.35 -2.18 -11.87
CA PHE A 4 1.06 -2.58 -11.84
C PHE A 4 1.26 -3.80 -10.94
N TRP A 5 0.68 -3.77 -9.73
CA TRP A 5 0.81 -4.86 -8.76
C TRP A 5 -0.04 -6.09 -9.09
N LYS A 6 -1.23 -5.91 -9.70
CA LYS A 6 -2.07 -7.03 -10.18
C LYS A 6 -1.48 -7.74 -11.39
N ALA A 7 -0.69 -7.06 -12.21
CA ALA A 7 -0.03 -7.65 -13.37
C ALA A 7 1.20 -8.51 -13.00
N GLN A 8 1.57 -8.58 -11.72
CA GLN A 8 2.71 -9.37 -11.27
C GLN A 8 2.28 -10.81 -10.94
N ASP A 9 2.76 -11.73 -11.79
CA ASP A 9 2.89 -13.20 -11.67
C ASP A 9 1.68 -14.03 -11.15
N ASP A 10 1.34 -15.08 -11.90
CA ASP A 10 0.28 -16.06 -11.56
C ASP A 10 0.53 -16.78 -10.22
N GLN A 11 1.78 -16.72 -9.72
CA GLN A 11 2.25 -17.45 -8.54
C GLN A 11 2.04 -16.73 -7.20
N SER A 12 1.62 -15.46 -7.17
CA SER A 12 1.39 -14.71 -5.94
C SER A 12 -0.05 -14.17 -5.84
N HIS A 13 -0.56 -14.00 -4.62
CA HIS A 13 -1.85 -13.33 -4.41
C HIS A 13 -1.64 -11.98 -3.74
N VAL A 14 -1.76 -10.91 -4.52
CA VAL A 14 -1.66 -9.55 -4.01
C VAL A 14 -3.04 -9.07 -3.52
N ILE A 15 -3.20 -9.03 -2.19
CA ILE A 15 -4.33 -8.36 -1.54
C ILE A 15 -4.05 -6.86 -1.61
N ASN A 16 -4.67 -6.18 -2.58
CA ASN A 16 -4.57 -4.73 -2.69
C ASN A 16 -5.66 -4.11 -1.81
N VAL A 17 -5.25 -3.28 -0.85
CA VAL A 17 -6.15 -2.49 -0.02
C VAL A 17 -5.75 -1.02 -0.18
N ASP A 18 -6.62 -0.19 -0.72
CA ASP A 18 -6.38 1.24 -0.86
C ASP A 18 -7.61 2.06 -0.46
N GLN A 19 -7.74 3.32 -0.91
CA GLN A 19 -8.88 4.17 -0.57
C GLN A 19 -10.25 3.60 -0.96
N ALA A 20 -10.32 2.64 -1.89
CA ALA A 20 -11.56 1.96 -2.22
C ALA A 20 -12.02 0.99 -1.11
N GLU A 21 -11.11 0.50 -0.28
CA GLU A 21 -11.41 -0.31 0.89
C GLU A 21 -11.10 0.49 2.15
N ASN A 22 -12.09 0.74 3.00
CA ASN A 22 -11.88 1.55 4.19
C ASN A 22 -11.04 0.80 5.23
N LEU A 23 -9.72 1.00 5.24
CA LEU A 23 -8.81 0.39 6.24
C LEU A 23 -9.07 0.87 7.68
N LEU A 24 -9.92 1.88 7.89
CA LEU A 24 -10.42 2.25 9.22
C LEU A 24 -11.60 1.37 9.66
N ASP A 25 -12.25 0.65 8.75
CA ASP A 25 -13.27 -0.34 9.07
C ASP A 25 -12.63 -1.54 9.79
N ASP A 26 -13.15 -1.85 10.97
CA ASP A 26 -12.63 -2.91 11.82
C ASP A 26 -12.83 -4.31 11.23
N SER A 27 -13.85 -4.51 10.40
CA SER A 27 -14.12 -5.78 9.73
C SER A 27 -13.08 -6.06 8.65
N ILE A 28 -12.75 -5.03 7.85
CA ILE A 28 -11.68 -5.11 6.84
C ILE A 28 -10.34 -5.30 7.53
N TYR A 29 -10.09 -4.55 8.61
CA TYR A 29 -8.83 -4.71 9.35
C TYR A 29 -8.71 -6.08 10.01
N ALA A 30 -9.80 -6.64 10.57
CA ALA A 30 -9.83 -7.99 11.11
C ALA A 30 -9.44 -9.04 10.06
N ALA A 31 -9.83 -8.87 8.80
CA ALA A 31 -9.36 -9.71 7.70
C ALA A 31 -7.86 -9.70 7.51
N LEU A 32 -7.26 -8.52 7.57
CA LEU A 32 -5.81 -8.37 7.44
C LEU A 32 -5.09 -8.96 8.66
N LEU A 33 -5.65 -8.82 9.85
CA LEU A 33 -5.15 -9.48 11.06
C LEU A 33 -5.18 -11.01 10.90
N GLU A 34 -6.24 -11.57 10.32
CA GLU A 34 -6.32 -13.01 10.04
C GLU A 34 -5.26 -13.47 9.04
N VAL A 35 -4.96 -12.68 8.01
CA VAL A 35 -3.87 -12.96 7.06
C VAL A 35 -2.50 -12.86 7.75
N ALA A 36 -2.26 -11.84 8.57
CA ALA A 36 -1.02 -11.73 9.34
C ALA A 36 -0.82 -12.96 10.26
N CYS A 37 -1.90 -13.43 10.89
CA CYS A 37 -1.90 -14.60 11.77
C CYS A 37 -1.96 -15.95 11.02
N SER A 38 -2.16 -15.98 9.71
CA SER A 38 -2.25 -17.24 8.96
C SER A 38 -0.87 -17.89 8.78
N GLY A 39 0.20 -17.11 8.91
CA GLY A 39 1.57 -17.52 8.60
C GLY A 39 1.80 -17.77 7.10
N THR A 40 0.95 -17.22 6.22
CA THR A 40 1.09 -17.28 4.76
C THR A 40 1.44 -15.93 4.13
N LEU A 41 1.64 -14.90 4.94
CA LEU A 41 2.08 -13.61 4.47
C LEU A 41 3.58 -13.68 4.15
N ASP A 42 3.94 -13.46 2.88
CA ASP A 42 5.35 -13.39 2.46
C ASP A 42 5.89 -11.95 2.50
N MET A 43 5.02 -10.97 2.21
CA MET A 43 5.40 -9.56 2.17
C MET A 43 4.23 -8.63 2.52
N LEU A 44 4.50 -7.60 3.32
CA LEU A 44 3.62 -6.49 3.63
C LEU A 44 4.30 -5.18 3.21
N PHE A 45 3.71 -4.46 2.26
CA PHE A 45 4.24 -3.17 1.84
C PHE A 45 3.14 -2.15 1.57
N GLY A 46 3.48 -0.86 1.71
CA GLY A 46 2.51 0.21 1.54
C GLY A 46 3.05 1.57 1.96
N GLY A 47 2.29 2.61 1.64
CA GLY A 47 2.55 3.99 2.07
C GLY A 47 1.34 4.52 2.82
N PRO A 48 1.30 4.47 4.17
CA PRO A 48 0.19 5.00 4.94
C PRO A 48 0.02 6.53 4.70
N PRO A 49 -1.13 7.11 5.05
CA PRO A 49 -1.42 8.49 4.73
C PRO A 49 -0.42 9.48 5.34
N ARG A 50 0.09 10.37 4.49
CA ARG A 50 1.08 11.42 4.84
C ARG A 50 0.54 12.85 4.83
N ARG A 51 -0.74 13.01 4.49
CA ARG A 51 -1.40 14.31 4.20
C ARG A 51 -1.47 15.27 5.39
N THR A 52 -1.37 14.75 6.61
CA THR A 52 -1.35 15.52 7.86
C THR A 52 0.08 15.89 8.29
N PHE A 53 1.10 15.30 7.67
CA PHE A 53 2.53 15.51 7.96
C PHE A 53 3.24 16.43 6.96
N THR A 54 2.55 16.88 5.91
CA THR A 54 3.23 17.62 4.85
C THR A 54 3.68 19.00 5.34
N VAL A 55 4.97 19.28 5.17
CA VAL A 55 5.58 20.60 5.48
C VAL A 55 4.90 21.74 4.74
N LEU A 56 4.27 21.47 3.58
CA LEU A 56 3.52 22.46 2.82
C LEU A 56 2.38 23.15 3.61
N ARG A 57 1.92 22.56 4.72
CA ARG A 57 0.93 23.18 5.61
C ARG A 57 1.46 24.37 6.40
N HIS A 58 2.78 24.52 6.49
CA HIS A 58 3.45 25.55 7.27
C HIS A 58 3.86 26.76 6.42
N PHE A 59 3.73 26.68 5.10
CA PHE A 59 4.01 27.80 4.21
C PHE A 59 2.72 28.55 3.86
N ALA A 60 2.79 29.88 3.86
CA ALA A 60 1.71 30.70 3.35
C ALA A 60 1.51 30.43 1.86
N LEU A 61 0.26 30.17 1.47
CA LEU A 61 -0.13 30.06 0.06
C LEU A 61 -0.89 31.32 -0.34
N ASP A 62 -0.50 31.90 -1.47
CA ASP A 62 -1.18 33.05 -2.09
C ASP A 62 -2.45 32.58 -2.81
N VAL A 63 -3.43 32.13 -2.03
CA VAL A 63 -4.75 31.69 -2.49
C VAL A 63 -5.81 32.27 -1.56
N SER A 64 -6.99 32.61 -2.12
CA SER A 64 -8.11 33.13 -1.34
C SER A 64 -8.53 32.12 -0.26
N GLY A 65 -8.52 32.54 1.01
CA GLY A 65 -8.78 31.69 2.18
C GLY A 65 -7.55 30.95 2.73
N GLY A 66 -6.37 31.13 2.14
CA GLY A 66 -5.12 30.51 2.57
C GLY A 66 -5.01 29.01 2.28
N GLY A 67 -3.83 28.44 2.54
CA GLY A 67 -3.58 27.00 2.47
C GLY A 67 -4.11 26.23 3.69
N PRO A 68 -4.21 24.89 3.61
CA PRO A 68 -4.58 24.07 4.76
C PRO A 68 -3.61 24.30 5.93
N ARG A 69 -4.13 24.63 7.12
CA ARG A 69 -3.31 24.87 8.31
C ARG A 69 -2.53 23.62 8.77
N PRO A 70 -1.47 23.78 9.58
CA PRO A 70 -0.85 22.69 10.32
C PRO A 70 -1.85 21.98 11.23
N LEU A 71 -1.70 20.67 11.39
CA LEU A 71 -2.64 19.83 12.15
C LEU A 71 -1.99 19.07 13.31
N ARG A 72 -0.67 19.14 13.43
CA ARG A 72 0.13 18.37 14.38
C ARG A 72 1.44 19.11 14.60
N ALA A 73 2.03 18.93 15.78
CA ALA A 73 3.40 19.31 16.07
C ALA A 73 4.38 18.18 15.71
N ARG A 74 5.68 18.43 15.80
CA ARG A 74 6.72 17.39 15.69
C ARG A 74 6.80 16.52 16.94
N HIS A 75 6.77 17.17 18.10
CA HIS A 75 6.98 16.57 19.42
C HIS A 75 5.78 16.74 20.35
N GLY A 76 5.88 16.16 21.55
CA GLY A 76 4.86 16.30 22.60
C GLY A 76 3.50 15.70 22.22
N PRO A 77 2.48 15.82 23.08
CA PRO A 77 1.14 15.26 22.83
C PRO A 77 0.53 15.73 21.50
N GLU A 78 0.83 16.96 21.11
CA GLU A 78 0.33 17.56 19.88
C GLU A 78 0.87 16.94 18.59
N ARG A 79 1.87 16.04 18.68
CA ARG A 79 2.26 15.17 17.56
C ARG A 79 1.09 14.34 17.04
N PHE A 80 0.09 14.05 17.88
CA PHE A 80 -1.10 13.30 17.50
C PHE A 80 -2.29 14.17 17.08
N ALA A 81 -2.33 15.45 17.48
CA ALA A 81 -3.29 16.47 17.04
C ALA A 81 -2.97 17.79 17.77
N LEU A 82 -2.90 18.91 17.04
CA LEU A 82 -2.84 20.23 17.68
C LEU A 82 -4.13 20.54 18.45
N GLU A 83 -4.05 21.47 19.39
CA GLU A 83 -5.25 22.05 20.01
C GLU A 83 -6.07 22.90 19.03
N GLY A 84 -7.38 23.01 19.28
CA GLY A 84 -8.29 23.86 18.51
C GLY A 84 -8.66 23.35 17.10
N LEU A 85 -8.33 22.10 16.76
CA LEU A 85 -8.75 21.50 15.50
C LEU A 85 -10.27 21.35 15.42
N THR A 86 -10.82 21.53 14.22
CA THR A 86 -12.20 21.17 13.92
C THR A 86 -12.40 19.65 14.02
N ASP A 87 -13.65 19.20 14.22
CA ASP A 87 -13.97 17.76 14.27
C ASP A 87 -13.51 17.00 13.01
N TRP A 88 -13.58 17.65 11.85
CA TRP A 88 -13.13 17.04 10.60
C TRP A 88 -11.61 16.87 10.56
N GLU A 89 -10.86 17.89 10.97
CA GLU A 89 -9.40 17.83 11.08
C GLU A 89 -8.96 16.79 12.10
N LEU A 90 -9.59 16.77 13.27
CA LEU A 90 -9.30 15.81 14.32
C LEU A 90 -9.53 14.37 13.84
N ARG A 91 -10.65 14.10 13.15
CA ARG A 91 -10.90 12.78 12.52
C ARG A 91 -9.84 12.43 11.48
N ARG A 92 -9.40 13.40 10.68
CA ARG A 92 -8.34 13.21 9.67
C ARG A 92 -7.02 12.82 10.33
N VAL A 93 -6.58 13.55 11.36
CA VAL A 93 -5.31 13.26 12.03
C VAL A 93 -5.36 11.93 12.77
N LYS A 94 -6.44 11.66 13.51
CA LYS A 94 -6.60 10.38 14.21
C LYS A 94 -6.63 9.20 13.23
N GLY A 95 -7.36 9.34 12.12
CA GLY A 95 -7.40 8.32 11.07
C GLY A 95 -6.03 8.03 10.47
N ASP A 96 -5.22 9.06 10.20
CA ASP A 96 -3.85 8.89 9.69
C ASP A 96 -2.96 8.14 10.71
N CYS A 97 -3.05 8.49 12.01
CA CYS A 97 -2.33 7.78 13.08
C CYS A 97 -2.70 6.29 13.11
N ILE A 98 -4.01 6.01 13.10
CA ILE A 98 -4.55 4.66 13.18
C ILE A 98 -4.01 3.84 12.01
N LEU A 99 -4.00 4.38 10.79
CA LEU A 99 -3.53 3.64 9.61
C LEU A 99 -2.03 3.34 9.64
N ILE A 100 -1.21 4.27 10.17
CA ILE A 100 0.23 4.03 10.39
C ILE A 100 0.43 2.87 11.38
N PHE A 101 -0.19 2.96 12.56
CA PHE A 101 -0.03 1.93 13.59
C PHE A 101 -0.66 0.61 13.19
N ARG A 102 -1.78 0.61 12.46
CA ARG A 102 -2.40 -0.61 11.92
C ARG A 102 -1.44 -1.36 11.01
N MET A 103 -0.71 -0.66 10.14
CA MET A 103 0.28 -1.28 9.26
C MET A 103 1.47 -1.85 10.04
N ILE A 104 2.03 -1.12 11.01
CA ILE A 104 3.13 -1.61 11.85
C ILE A 104 2.67 -2.80 12.72
N PHE A 105 1.44 -2.76 13.23
CA PHE A 105 0.88 -3.84 14.04
C PHE A 105 0.65 -5.13 13.24
N LEU A 106 0.22 -5.02 11.97
CA LEU A 106 0.16 -6.18 11.07
C LEU A 106 1.54 -6.84 10.92
N GLN A 107 2.60 -6.04 10.78
CA GLN A 107 3.97 -6.56 10.74
C GLN A 107 4.37 -7.23 12.05
N LEU A 108 4.08 -6.60 13.19
CA LEU A 108 4.37 -7.17 14.50
C LEU A 108 3.72 -8.55 14.68
N LEU A 109 2.45 -8.68 14.33
CA LEU A 109 1.73 -9.95 14.41
C LEU A 109 2.30 -10.99 13.46
N ALA A 110 2.59 -10.60 12.22
CA ALA A 110 3.13 -11.52 11.23
C ALA A 110 4.55 -11.99 11.60
N GLU A 111 5.36 -11.13 12.23
CA GLU A 111 6.66 -11.47 12.81
C GLU A 111 6.52 -12.48 13.96
N VAL A 112 5.61 -12.22 14.91
CA VAL A 112 5.33 -13.14 16.02
C VAL A 112 4.87 -14.51 15.50
N GLU A 113 3.97 -14.52 14.52
CA GLU A 113 3.44 -15.75 13.94
C GLU A 113 4.51 -16.53 13.16
N ALA A 114 5.37 -15.83 12.40
CA ALA A 114 6.51 -16.44 11.72
C ALA A 114 7.45 -17.12 12.72
N ARG A 115 7.83 -16.44 13.80
CA ARG A 115 8.66 -17.01 14.88
C ARG A 115 8.00 -18.24 15.52
N ARG A 116 6.71 -18.15 15.87
CA ARG A 116 5.94 -19.26 16.45
C ARG A 116 5.96 -20.49 15.57
N ARG A 117 5.85 -20.32 14.25
CA ARG A 117 5.87 -21.41 13.26
C ARG A 117 7.27 -21.81 12.78
N ARG A 118 8.32 -21.16 13.30
CA ARG A 118 9.72 -21.27 12.84
C ARG A 118 9.85 -21.05 11.34
N LYS A 119 9.09 -20.11 10.80
CA LYS A 119 9.12 -19.63 9.42
C LYS A 119 10.01 -18.40 9.31
N MET A 120 10.43 -18.10 8.09
CA MET A 120 11.00 -16.81 7.75
C MET A 120 9.99 -15.70 8.03
N SER A 121 10.48 -14.59 8.56
CA SER A 121 9.70 -13.38 8.72
C SER A 121 9.22 -12.83 7.37
N PRO A 122 7.98 -12.32 7.28
CA PRO A 122 7.52 -11.62 6.09
C PRO A 122 8.39 -10.39 5.83
N THR A 123 8.59 -10.06 4.57
CA THR A 123 9.27 -8.82 4.21
C THR A 123 8.36 -7.64 4.45
N PHE A 124 8.86 -6.60 5.12
CA PHE A 124 8.10 -5.40 5.46
C PHE A 124 8.67 -4.17 4.77
N LEU A 125 7.84 -3.34 4.14
CA LEU A 125 8.23 -2.03 3.60
C LEU A 125 7.14 -0.99 3.84
N MET A 126 7.38 -0.02 4.72
CA MET A 126 6.47 1.11 4.96
C MET A 126 7.09 2.41 4.47
N GLU A 127 6.60 2.93 3.34
CA GLU A 127 7.02 4.21 2.78
C GLU A 127 6.34 5.38 3.48
N HIS A 128 7.12 6.40 3.84
CA HIS A 128 6.62 7.68 4.29
C HIS A 128 7.60 8.78 3.82
N PRO A 129 7.17 10.06 3.72
CA PRO A 129 8.11 11.17 3.51
C PRO A 129 9.33 11.08 4.43
N GLY A 130 10.50 11.41 3.89
CA GLY A 130 11.71 11.58 4.69
C GLY A 130 11.52 12.66 5.75
N ASP A 131 12.33 12.61 6.80
CA ASP A 131 12.25 13.59 7.88
C ASP A 131 12.74 14.97 7.40
N PRO A 132 11.94 16.05 7.53
CA PRO A 132 12.37 17.40 7.19
C PRO A 132 13.70 17.84 7.82
N GLU A 133 14.00 17.42 9.05
CA GLU A 133 15.30 17.71 9.70
C GLU A 133 16.50 17.20 8.90
N GLU A 134 16.33 16.11 8.17
CA GLU A 134 17.43 15.45 7.43
C GLU A 134 17.71 16.09 6.06
N TYR A 135 16.81 16.93 5.53
CA TYR A 135 16.94 17.44 4.15
C TYR A 135 16.66 18.92 3.94
N MET A 136 16.14 19.65 4.94
CA MET A 136 15.86 21.08 4.81
C MET A 136 17.02 21.99 5.25
N GLY A 137 18.09 21.44 5.84
CA GLY A 137 19.29 22.19 6.25
C GLY A 137 19.06 23.07 7.48
N ASP A 138 19.87 24.14 7.63
CA ASP A 138 19.95 24.99 8.84
C ASP A 138 18.74 25.93 9.08
N GLY A 139 17.60 25.68 8.42
CA GLY A 139 16.37 26.45 8.62
C GLY A 139 15.55 25.95 9.83
N ASP A 140 14.37 26.54 10.04
CA ASP A 140 13.37 25.92 10.92
C ASP A 140 12.96 24.56 10.32
N THR A 141 13.30 23.50 11.03
CA THR A 141 13.05 22.10 10.66
C THR A 141 12.06 21.41 11.59
N ASP A 142 11.44 22.15 12.53
CA ASP A 142 10.49 21.63 13.52
C ASP A 142 9.12 21.30 12.91
N TYR A 143 9.15 20.44 11.89
CA TYR A 143 7.98 20.00 11.15
C TYR A 143 7.57 18.58 11.55
N PRO A 144 6.27 18.25 11.44
CA PRO A 144 5.76 16.93 11.77
C PRO A 144 6.41 15.82 10.95
N SER A 145 6.89 14.79 11.64
CA SER A 145 7.49 13.59 11.05
C SER A 145 7.14 12.38 11.90
N ILE A 146 6.80 11.24 11.28
CA ILE A 146 6.67 9.98 12.04
C ILE A 146 8.01 9.50 12.59
N TRP A 147 9.11 9.97 12.01
CA TRP A 147 10.46 9.53 12.39
C TRP A 147 10.96 10.18 13.67
N ALA A 148 10.27 11.24 14.13
CA ALA A 148 10.47 11.89 15.43
C ALA A 148 9.59 11.28 16.55
N TRP A 149 8.78 10.27 16.25
CA TRP A 149 7.87 9.67 17.23
C TRP A 149 8.61 8.63 18.09
N PRO A 150 8.59 8.77 19.44
CA PRO A 150 9.16 7.77 20.33
C PRO A 150 8.53 6.39 20.15
N GLU A 151 7.24 6.33 19.78
CA GLU A 151 6.54 5.08 19.51
C GLU A 151 7.10 4.35 18.29
N VAL A 152 7.45 5.10 17.24
CA VAL A 152 8.01 4.52 16.02
C VAL A 152 9.44 4.04 16.30
N GLU A 153 10.25 4.85 16.97
CA GLU A 153 11.60 4.46 17.41
C GLU A 153 11.59 3.20 18.27
N PHE A 154 10.69 3.13 19.26
CA PHE A 154 10.50 1.94 20.09
C PHE A 154 10.16 0.70 19.25
N LEU A 155 9.19 0.82 18.33
CA LEU A 155 8.78 -0.29 17.46
C LEU A 155 9.90 -0.71 16.49
N MET A 156 10.70 0.24 16.00
CA MET A 156 11.89 -0.06 15.19
C MET A 156 12.87 -0.95 15.96
N ASN A 157 13.16 -0.59 17.21
CA ASN A 157 14.07 -1.35 18.07
C ASN A 157 13.53 -2.75 18.39
N VAL A 158 12.23 -2.86 18.71
CA VAL A 158 11.58 -4.14 19.02
C VAL A 158 11.56 -5.09 17.81
N LEU A 159 11.32 -4.55 16.62
CA LEU A 159 11.17 -5.33 15.39
C LEU A 159 12.46 -5.45 14.57
N GLY A 160 13.55 -4.80 15.00
CA GLY A 160 14.81 -4.75 14.25
C GLY A 160 14.67 -4.06 12.89
N LEU A 161 13.81 -3.05 12.79
CA LEU A 161 13.54 -2.34 11.54
C LEU A 161 14.59 -1.26 11.27
N LYS A 162 14.88 -1.07 9.99
CA LYS A 162 15.88 -0.16 9.44
C LYS A 162 15.19 0.87 8.55
N LYS A 163 15.78 2.07 8.50
CA LYS A 163 15.36 3.15 7.62
C LYS A 163 16.14 3.06 6.31
N TRP A 164 15.45 3.14 5.18
CA TRP A 164 16.05 3.35 3.86
C TRP A 164 15.76 4.78 3.44
N GLU A 165 16.78 5.61 3.27
CA GLU A 165 16.61 7.05 3.10
C GLU A 165 17.14 7.52 1.76
N PHE A 166 16.25 8.03 0.91
CA PHE A 166 16.56 8.36 -0.48
C PHE A 166 15.60 9.43 -1.05
N ASP A 167 16.03 10.10 -2.11
CA ASP A 167 15.18 10.93 -2.94
C ASP A 167 14.56 10.08 -4.05
N GLN A 168 13.24 10.22 -4.29
CA GLN A 168 12.55 9.55 -5.39
C GLN A 168 12.81 10.21 -6.76
N GLY A 169 13.37 11.42 -6.80
CA GLY A 169 13.71 12.15 -8.02
C GLY A 169 14.61 11.37 -8.99
N PRO A 170 15.81 10.91 -8.54
CA PRO A 170 16.68 10.04 -9.33
C PRO A 170 16.05 8.71 -9.77
N LEU A 171 14.97 8.27 -9.11
CA LEU A 171 14.21 7.07 -9.46
C LEU A 171 13.09 7.35 -10.49
N GLY A 172 13.09 8.54 -11.11
CA GLY A 172 12.15 8.93 -12.14
C GLY A 172 10.90 9.64 -11.63
N HIS A 173 10.89 10.13 -10.39
CA HIS A 173 9.78 10.95 -9.90
C HIS A 173 9.89 12.40 -10.42
N PRO A 174 8.80 13.07 -10.84
CA PRO A 174 8.82 14.46 -11.32
C PRO A 174 9.24 15.52 -10.30
N ARG A 175 9.51 15.12 -9.07
CA ARG A 175 9.93 15.98 -7.94
C ARG A 175 10.98 15.21 -7.16
N ARG A 176 11.89 15.93 -6.48
CA ARG A 176 12.90 15.34 -5.57
C ARG A 176 12.29 14.29 -4.63
N LYS A 177 11.17 14.63 -3.97
CA LYS A 177 10.40 13.78 -3.03
C LYS A 177 11.31 12.96 -2.10
N PRO A 178 11.87 13.62 -1.05
CA PRO A 178 12.60 12.92 0.01
C PRO A 178 11.71 11.86 0.65
N THR A 179 12.25 10.65 0.78
CA THR A 179 11.49 9.45 1.14
C THR A 179 12.28 8.62 2.15
N CYS A 180 11.57 8.03 3.10
CA CYS A 180 12.12 7.01 3.97
C CYS A 180 11.22 5.76 3.93
N ILE A 181 11.83 4.58 3.79
CA ILE A 181 11.14 3.29 3.93
C ILE A 181 11.57 2.65 5.23
N LEU A 182 10.61 2.27 6.06
CA LEU A 182 10.87 1.41 7.21
C LEU A 182 10.77 -0.06 6.81
N SER A 183 11.83 -0.82 7.07
CA SER A 183 11.99 -2.17 6.53
C SER A 183 12.67 -3.12 7.51
N ASN A 184 12.34 -4.41 7.45
CA ASN A 184 13.12 -5.46 8.13
C ASN A 184 14.23 -6.05 7.24
N ARG A 185 14.57 -5.36 6.15
CA ARG A 185 15.66 -5.70 5.22
C ARG A 185 16.66 -4.55 5.12
N GLU A 186 17.86 -4.89 4.65
CA GLU A 186 18.82 -3.87 4.24
C GLU A 186 18.35 -3.15 2.97
N PRO A 187 18.69 -1.86 2.82
CA PRO A 187 18.45 -1.15 1.57
C PRO A 187 19.22 -1.82 0.43
N PRO A 188 18.61 -1.96 -0.77
CA PRO A 188 19.34 -2.37 -1.96
C PRO A 188 20.54 -1.48 -2.25
N ASP A 189 21.56 -2.06 -2.88
CA ASP A 189 22.81 -1.36 -3.18
C ASP A 189 22.58 -0.05 -3.95
N GLY A 190 23.23 1.01 -3.49
CA GLY A 190 23.13 2.35 -4.09
C GLY A 190 21.82 3.09 -3.81
N LEU A 191 20.84 2.49 -3.11
CA LEU A 191 19.62 3.20 -2.72
C LEU A 191 19.83 4.09 -1.51
N GLN A 192 20.49 3.58 -0.46
CA GLN A 192 20.71 4.33 0.77
C GLN A 192 21.53 5.60 0.49
N GLY A 193 21.03 6.74 0.93
CA GLY A 193 21.72 8.02 0.71
C GLY A 193 21.60 8.55 -0.72
N LEU A 194 20.84 7.92 -1.62
CA LEU A 194 20.62 8.46 -2.96
C LEU A 194 19.91 9.82 -2.85
N ARG A 195 20.59 10.89 -3.28
CA ARG A 195 20.06 12.26 -3.26
C ARG A 195 20.12 12.84 -4.67
N GLY A 196 19.13 13.64 -5.03
CA GLY A 196 19.13 14.28 -6.34
C GLY A 196 17.82 14.92 -6.73
N ARG A 197 17.88 15.79 -7.74
CA ARG A 197 16.72 16.49 -8.26
C ARG A 197 15.84 15.56 -9.09
N SER A 198 14.65 16.04 -9.44
CA SER A 198 13.81 15.41 -10.46
C SER A 198 14.58 15.34 -11.79
N ILE A 199 14.36 14.27 -12.56
CA ILE A 199 14.82 14.16 -13.94
C ILE A 199 13.94 14.94 -14.93
N VAL A 200 12.73 15.34 -14.49
CA VAL A 200 11.79 16.16 -15.28
C VAL A 200 12.12 17.65 -15.10
N PRO A 201 12.33 18.42 -16.18
CA PRO A 201 12.60 19.86 -16.14
C PRO A 201 11.50 20.66 -15.42
N LYS A 202 11.86 21.83 -14.87
CA LYS A 202 10.91 22.68 -14.12
C LYS A 202 9.80 23.25 -15.01
N GLU A 203 10.12 23.45 -16.27
CA GLU A 203 9.27 24.03 -17.30
C GLU A 203 8.14 23.04 -17.64
N GLU A 204 8.47 21.76 -17.81
CA GLU A 204 7.50 20.67 -18.03
C GLU A 204 6.57 20.47 -16.82
N ILE A 205 7.07 20.73 -15.61
CA ILE A 205 6.25 20.73 -14.38
C ILE A 205 5.27 21.91 -14.34
N ALA A 206 5.64 23.06 -14.89
CA ALA A 206 4.85 24.29 -14.90
C ALA A 206 3.82 24.35 -16.05
N GLU A 207 4.10 23.74 -17.21
CA GLU A 207 3.16 23.69 -18.33
C GLU A 207 1.93 22.81 -18.04
N HIS A 208 2.04 21.86 -17.11
CA HIS A 208 0.93 21.00 -16.68
C HIS A 208 -0.03 21.65 -15.65
N VAL A 209 0.14 22.94 -15.33
CA VAL A 209 -0.62 23.66 -14.28
C VAL A 209 -2.13 23.76 -14.57
N GLY A 210 -2.58 23.49 -15.81
CA GLY A 210 -4.00 23.40 -16.17
C GLY A 210 -4.75 22.15 -15.67
N GLY A 211 -4.09 21.22 -14.95
CA GLY A 211 -4.75 20.01 -14.46
C GLY A 211 -3.93 19.09 -13.56
N PHE A 212 -2.73 19.49 -13.11
CA PHE A 212 -1.83 18.66 -12.30
C PHE A 212 -2.39 18.42 -10.88
N ARG A 213 -3.28 17.42 -10.79
CA ARG A 213 -3.90 16.94 -9.56
C ARG A 213 -2.81 16.56 -8.54
N TRP A 214 -3.06 16.91 -7.28
CA TRP A 214 -2.49 16.35 -6.04
C TRP A 214 -2.13 14.84 -6.05
N ALA A 215 -2.71 14.07 -6.98
CA ALA A 215 -2.42 12.65 -7.23
C ALA A 215 -0.96 12.36 -7.63
N THR A 216 -0.28 13.26 -8.36
CA THR A 216 1.13 13.06 -8.75
C THR A 216 2.10 13.20 -7.59
N TRP A 217 1.73 13.94 -6.53
CA TRP A 217 2.54 14.04 -5.32
C TRP A 217 2.63 12.70 -4.61
N ALA A 218 1.50 11.98 -4.50
CA ALA A 218 1.39 10.74 -3.76
C ALA A 218 1.97 9.52 -4.50
N ALA A 219 2.07 9.58 -5.83
CA ALA A 219 2.54 8.46 -6.64
C ALA A 219 3.99 8.07 -6.30
N TRP A 220 4.28 6.76 -6.30
CA TRP A 220 5.65 6.27 -6.21
C TRP A 220 6.39 6.40 -7.54
N ALA A 221 7.69 6.73 -7.47
CA ALA A 221 8.58 6.77 -8.62
C ALA A 221 8.59 5.41 -9.35
N PRO A 222 8.67 5.38 -10.70
CA PRO A 222 8.78 4.13 -11.44
C PRO A 222 9.96 3.25 -10.96
N GLY A 223 11.12 3.85 -10.71
CA GLY A 223 12.29 3.14 -10.17
C GLY A 223 12.03 2.53 -8.80
N LEU A 224 11.31 3.24 -7.91
CA LEU A 224 10.93 2.69 -6.61
C LEU A 224 10.00 1.47 -6.75
N LYS A 225 9.04 1.52 -7.68
CA LYS A 225 8.15 0.38 -7.94
C LYS A 225 8.92 -0.85 -8.43
N ASN A 226 9.91 -0.64 -9.30
CA ASN A 226 10.78 -1.71 -9.77
C ASN A 226 11.62 -2.29 -8.62
N ILE A 227 12.19 -1.44 -7.76
CA ILE A 227 12.94 -1.91 -6.59
C ILE A 227 12.07 -2.77 -5.68
N ILE A 228 10.85 -2.32 -5.36
CA ILE A 228 9.91 -3.09 -4.53
C ILE A 228 9.54 -4.42 -5.21
N ARG A 229 9.40 -4.43 -6.55
CA ARG A 229 9.18 -5.65 -7.32
C ARG A 229 10.36 -6.62 -7.21
N GLU A 230 11.60 -6.17 -7.32
CA GLU A 230 12.77 -7.05 -7.13
C GLU A 230 12.80 -7.61 -5.70
N VAL A 231 12.56 -6.78 -4.69
CA VAL A 231 12.45 -7.23 -3.29
C VAL A 231 11.31 -8.25 -3.10
N LEU A 232 10.19 -8.09 -3.80
CA LEU A 232 9.08 -9.05 -3.81
C LEU A 232 9.52 -10.38 -4.42
N HIS A 233 10.18 -10.39 -5.59
CA HIS A 233 10.66 -11.61 -6.23
C HIS A 233 11.62 -12.38 -5.31
N GLU A 234 12.60 -11.69 -4.72
CA GLU A 234 13.49 -12.29 -3.74
C GLU A 234 12.72 -12.90 -2.54
N SER A 235 11.73 -12.18 -2.02
CA SER A 235 10.87 -12.65 -0.92
C SER A 235 10.16 -13.95 -1.28
N LEU A 236 9.56 -14.01 -2.47
CA LEU A 236 8.84 -15.17 -2.95
C LEU A 236 9.77 -16.36 -3.20
N ASP A 237 10.96 -16.14 -3.76
CA ASP A 237 11.93 -17.22 -4.00
C ASP A 237 12.47 -17.80 -2.69
N ARG A 238 12.70 -16.95 -1.68
CA ARG A 238 12.98 -17.40 -0.30
C ARG A 238 11.82 -18.22 0.27
N GLY A 239 10.59 -17.79 0.05
CA GLY A 239 9.38 -18.51 0.44
C GLY A 239 9.25 -19.87 -0.24
N LYS A 240 9.51 -19.96 -1.55
CA LYS A 240 9.49 -21.21 -2.34
C LYS A 240 10.55 -22.18 -1.88
N ALA A 241 11.79 -21.73 -1.69
CA ALA A 241 12.86 -22.58 -1.16
C ALA A 241 12.45 -23.17 0.21
N TYR A 242 11.87 -22.34 1.08
CA TYR A 242 11.36 -22.77 2.38
C TYR A 242 10.15 -23.73 2.29
N ALA A 243 9.21 -23.48 1.38
CA ALA A 243 8.05 -24.35 1.14
C ALA A 243 8.42 -25.67 0.44
N MET A 244 9.42 -25.68 -0.44
CA MET A 244 9.93 -26.90 -1.06
C MET A 244 10.60 -27.81 -0.02
N ILE A 245 11.24 -27.22 0.99
CA ILE A 245 11.74 -27.92 2.18
C ILE A 245 10.56 -28.45 3.06
N ARG A 246 9.40 -27.78 3.05
CA ARG A 246 8.18 -28.17 3.78
C ARG A 246 7.07 -28.62 2.84
N ARG A 247 7.16 -29.86 2.34
CA ARG A 247 6.12 -30.52 1.52
C ARG A 247 4.68 -30.19 1.95
N LEU A 248 3.81 -30.00 0.96
CA LEU A 248 2.35 -29.83 1.09
C LEU A 248 1.75 -30.89 2.01
N ASP A 249 1.05 -30.44 3.06
CA ASP A 249 0.40 -31.32 4.02
C ASP A 249 -0.83 -32.02 3.39
N ARG A 250 -1.13 -33.26 3.83
CA ARG A 250 -2.26 -34.06 3.29
C ARG A 250 -3.63 -33.41 3.49
N GLY A 251 -3.82 -32.66 4.56
CA GLY A 251 -5.05 -31.92 4.82
C GLY A 251 -5.26 -30.78 3.82
N PHE A 252 -4.19 -30.16 3.29
CA PHE A 252 -4.35 -29.11 2.26
C PHE A 252 -4.89 -29.70 0.96
N LEU A 253 -4.40 -30.87 0.58
CA LEU A 253 -4.93 -31.63 -0.55
C LEU A 253 -6.41 -32.02 -0.32
N ASP A 254 -6.77 -32.42 0.90
CA ASP A 254 -8.16 -32.76 1.24
C ASP A 254 -9.08 -31.54 1.19
N HIS A 255 -8.60 -30.37 1.60
CA HIS A 255 -9.32 -29.11 1.47
C HIS A 255 -9.58 -28.72 0.00
N LEU A 256 -8.58 -28.91 -0.87
CA LEU A 256 -8.78 -28.69 -2.32
C LEU A 256 -9.82 -29.64 -2.89
N ARG A 257 -9.85 -30.90 -2.43
CA ARG A 257 -10.88 -31.89 -2.84
C ARG A 257 -12.29 -31.55 -2.36
N ARG A 258 -12.42 -30.78 -1.29
CA ARG A 258 -13.70 -30.37 -0.69
C ARG A 258 -14.15 -28.98 -1.12
N ASP A 259 -13.69 -28.50 -2.28
CA ASP A 259 -14.04 -27.17 -2.82
C ASP A 259 -13.89 -26.05 -1.80
N HIS A 260 -12.77 -26.09 -1.08
CA HIS A 260 -12.43 -25.11 -0.05
C HIS A 260 -13.30 -25.12 1.22
N VAL A 261 -13.91 -26.28 1.53
CA VAL A 261 -14.73 -26.49 2.74
C VAL A 261 -14.10 -27.52 3.69
N PRO A 262 -13.97 -27.22 4.99
CA PRO A 262 -14.22 -25.93 5.62
C PRO A 262 -13.17 -24.88 5.21
N TYR A 263 -13.49 -23.60 5.46
CA TYR A 263 -12.60 -22.47 5.20
C TYR A 263 -11.21 -22.73 5.81
N ARG A 264 -10.16 -22.43 5.04
CA ARG A 264 -8.77 -22.54 5.47
C ARG A 264 -8.02 -21.23 5.25
N ARG A 265 -7.36 -20.76 6.31
CA ARG A 265 -6.56 -19.52 6.32
C ARG A 265 -5.31 -19.58 5.44
N ASP A 266 -4.88 -20.79 5.07
CA ASP A 266 -3.72 -21.01 4.22
C ASP A 266 -4.08 -21.29 2.75
N CYS A 267 -5.36 -21.16 2.37
CA CYS A 267 -5.79 -21.30 0.99
C CYS A 267 -6.04 -19.95 0.31
N ARG A 268 -5.40 -19.74 -0.85
CA ARG A 268 -5.55 -18.55 -1.70
C ARG A 268 -7.01 -18.21 -2.03
N ALA A 269 -7.83 -19.19 -2.42
CA ALA A 269 -9.22 -18.96 -2.80
C ALA A 269 -10.09 -18.52 -1.60
N CYS A 270 -9.85 -19.10 -0.43
CA CYS A 270 -10.50 -18.73 0.83
C CYS A 270 -10.18 -17.29 1.23
N LEU A 271 -8.89 -16.93 1.20
CA LEU A 271 -8.44 -15.58 1.54
C LEU A 271 -9.01 -14.53 0.57
N ALA A 272 -8.97 -14.80 -0.74
CA ALA A 272 -9.47 -13.88 -1.76
C ALA A 272 -10.98 -13.61 -1.64
N GLY A 273 -11.78 -14.63 -1.31
CA GLY A 273 -13.23 -14.49 -1.11
C GLY A 273 -13.59 -13.71 0.15
N TYR A 274 -12.76 -13.82 1.20
CA TYR A 274 -13.02 -13.15 2.48
C TYR A 274 -13.05 -11.61 2.35
N PHE A 275 -12.13 -11.02 1.59
CA PHE A 275 -12.07 -9.55 1.37
C PHE A 275 -13.25 -8.96 0.60
N ARG A 276 -14.06 -9.79 -0.08
CA ARG A 276 -15.20 -9.34 -0.88
C ARG A 276 -16.53 -9.42 -0.13
N GLY A 277 -16.52 -9.81 1.15
CA GLY A 277 -17.72 -9.94 1.97
C GLY A 277 -18.62 -11.13 1.62
N HIS A 278 -18.27 -11.93 0.61
CA HIS A 278 -19.04 -13.08 0.16
C HIS A 278 -18.15 -14.28 -0.14
N GLN A 279 -18.50 -15.44 0.41
CA GLN A 279 -17.87 -16.72 0.07
C GLN A 279 -18.16 -17.06 -1.39
N HIS A 280 -17.14 -17.25 -2.21
CA HIS A 280 -17.31 -17.78 -3.57
C HIS A 280 -17.82 -19.23 -3.45
N ARG A 281 -19.06 -19.48 -3.86
CA ARG A 281 -19.64 -20.83 -3.95
C ARG A 281 -19.78 -21.20 -5.42
N ARG A 282 -19.35 -22.40 -5.80
CA ARG A 282 -19.79 -22.98 -7.07
C ARG A 282 -21.26 -23.35 -6.90
N VAL A 283 -22.13 -22.82 -7.74
CA VAL A 283 -23.54 -23.20 -7.74
C VAL A 283 -23.62 -24.60 -8.34
N ALA A 284 -23.71 -25.63 -7.48
CA ALA A 284 -23.70 -27.03 -7.91
C ALA A 284 -24.93 -27.41 -8.74
N VAL A 285 -26.05 -26.71 -8.51
CA VAL A 285 -27.29 -26.83 -9.27
C VAL A 285 -27.75 -25.41 -9.61
N PRO A 286 -27.39 -24.86 -10.78
CA PRO A 286 -27.91 -23.57 -11.19
C PRO A 286 -29.42 -23.69 -11.37
N ASP A 287 -30.19 -22.96 -10.55
CA ASP A 287 -31.64 -22.87 -10.75
C ASP A 287 -31.90 -22.26 -12.13
N GLY A 288 -32.59 -23.01 -12.99
CA GLY A 288 -32.85 -22.69 -14.41
C GLY A 288 -33.70 -21.45 -14.67
N TRP A 289 -34.00 -20.66 -13.63
CA TRP A 289 -34.83 -19.46 -13.67
C TRP A 289 -34.04 -18.17 -13.39
N THR A 290 -32.71 -18.20 -13.57
CA THR A 290 -31.86 -17.03 -13.33
C THR A 290 -31.58 -16.29 -14.65
N LEU A 291 -32.11 -15.08 -14.78
CA LEU A 291 -31.72 -14.15 -15.85
C LEU A 291 -30.50 -13.34 -15.38
N SER A 292 -29.34 -13.55 -16.01
CA SER A 292 -28.16 -12.70 -15.82
C SER A 292 -28.23 -11.54 -16.81
N VAL A 293 -28.20 -10.29 -16.31
CA VAL A 293 -28.21 -9.08 -17.12
C VAL A 293 -26.93 -8.30 -16.84
N ASP A 294 -26.21 -7.94 -17.90
CA ASP A 294 -25.01 -7.11 -17.83
C ASP A 294 -25.12 -5.93 -18.80
N CYS A 295 -24.37 -4.87 -18.55
CA CYS A 295 -24.31 -3.68 -19.39
C CYS A 295 -22.98 -3.66 -20.16
N VAL A 296 -23.04 -3.80 -21.49
CA VAL A 296 -21.85 -3.63 -22.33
C VAL A 296 -21.68 -2.16 -22.72
N GLY A 297 -20.55 -1.55 -22.34
CA GLY A 297 -20.20 -0.21 -22.79
C GLY A 297 -18.85 0.31 -22.30
N PRO A 298 -18.27 1.35 -22.96
CA PRO A 298 -18.76 2.02 -24.17
C PRO A 298 -18.38 1.29 -25.46
N ILE A 299 -19.34 1.09 -26.37
CA ILE A 299 -19.14 0.37 -27.64
C ILE A 299 -18.81 1.37 -28.76
N LYS A 300 -17.76 1.09 -29.54
CA LYS A 300 -17.39 1.87 -30.73
C LYS A 300 -18.20 1.38 -31.94
N ASN A 301 -18.66 2.29 -32.78
CA ASN A 301 -19.36 1.95 -34.02
C ASN A 301 -18.36 1.36 -35.04
N GLY A 302 -18.73 0.26 -35.69
CA GLY A 302 -17.98 -0.38 -36.77
C GLY A 302 -18.76 -0.40 -38.09
N LEU A 303 -18.08 -0.78 -39.18
CA LEU A 303 -18.70 -1.03 -40.48
C LEU A 303 -19.04 -2.52 -40.60
N SER A 304 -20.25 -2.83 -41.09
CA SER A 304 -20.67 -4.19 -41.44
C SER A 304 -20.92 -4.28 -42.94
N GLU A 305 -20.83 -5.50 -43.47
CA GLU A 305 -21.30 -5.88 -44.80
C GLU A 305 -22.80 -5.59 -45.03
N PHE A 306 -23.60 -5.43 -43.97
CA PHE A 306 -25.03 -5.09 -44.04
C PHE A 306 -25.34 -3.60 -43.88
N GLY A 307 -24.33 -2.74 -43.72
CA GLY A 307 -24.49 -1.29 -43.68
C GLY A 307 -23.46 -0.57 -42.80
N PRO A 308 -23.30 0.76 -43.00
CA PRO A 308 -22.44 1.56 -42.15
C PRO A 308 -23.12 1.78 -40.80
N GLN A 309 -22.39 1.50 -39.71
CA GLN A 309 -22.76 1.61 -38.29
C GLN A 309 -23.47 0.39 -37.68
N VAL A 310 -22.68 -0.61 -37.32
CA VAL A 310 -23.09 -1.67 -36.41
C VAL A 310 -22.27 -1.63 -35.11
N LYS A 311 -22.85 -2.15 -34.03
CA LYS A 311 -22.18 -2.34 -32.74
C LYS A 311 -22.02 -3.83 -32.50
N TYR A 312 -20.78 -4.29 -32.36
CA TYR A 312 -20.47 -5.67 -32.04
C TYR A 312 -20.23 -5.80 -30.52
N ALA A 313 -20.76 -6.86 -29.93
CA ALA A 313 -20.39 -7.31 -28.59
C ALA A 313 -20.11 -8.82 -28.68
N LEU A 314 -18.97 -9.25 -28.17
CA LEU A 314 -18.67 -10.66 -27.99
C LEU A 314 -19.12 -11.06 -26.59
N ILE A 315 -20.03 -12.03 -26.49
CA ILE A 315 -20.51 -12.58 -25.23
C ILE A 315 -19.91 -13.98 -25.10
N GLY A 316 -19.21 -14.23 -24.00
CA GLY A 316 -18.58 -15.52 -23.67
C GLY A 316 -18.82 -15.89 -22.22
#